data_AF-A0A554L002-F1
#
_entry.id   AF-A0A554L002-F1
#
_cell.length_a   1.000
_cell.length_b   1.000
_cell.length_c   1.000
_cell.angle_alpha   90.00
_cell.angle_beta   90.00
_cell.angle_gamma   90.00
#
_symmetry.space_group_name_H-M   'P 1'
#
loop_
_entity.id
_entity.type
_entity.pdbx_description
1 polymer ?
#
loop_
_entity_poly.entity_id
_entity_poly.type
_entity_poly.pdbx_seq_one_letter_code
_entity_poly.pdbx_strand_id
1 'polypeptide(L)'
;MLERLRDSYQKFFSLSEFLPSENARILFFIALAYQMFLFATFVGDDAGTVQAYQSNVYTCWPFFQQCGEWYFLNLKQYGYSQTALYGFLFILQTVALFAAIRGRWLAAHGIFLLTWLWEAFFLLVLSYEAGEAYSYLHLLLSAVLLFAACKEWTARALVVFLYVLGGVTEFYRAYILDGLPKDMPLIPAGVELWFVHGAFALQWIGVWYLLSKDARYRRGVLSVFVAFHVYAGVVFEQYYMLLIVPILPALFWFDVPAKKPSGTYIWRMAIICLGLLMMHAWIIFALHSRSFTFARPHLGIATYFPATSGVSLATVRYEDGTEKVIKGAWQNRPCRCSPYTRWFELKALCRGEPPIREIFWSLDLSFAHEPLHRVIETANVCALDFSIFQTNDWIQK
;
A
#
# COMPACT_ATOMS: atom_id res chain seq x y z
N MET A 1 -4.59 -5.04 -40.25
CA MET A 1 -5.29 -4.70 -38.98
C MET A 1 -4.37 -4.84 -37.77
N LEU A 2 -3.71 -5.99 -37.57
CA LEU A 2 -2.77 -6.22 -36.45
C LEU A 2 -1.61 -5.23 -36.35
N GLU A 3 -0.99 -4.83 -37.47
CA GLU A 3 0.08 -3.83 -37.47
C GLU A 3 -0.41 -2.46 -36.98
N ARG A 4 -1.59 -2.02 -37.43
CA ARG A 4 -2.19 -0.76 -36.95
C ARG A 4 -2.48 -0.79 -35.45
N LEU A 5 -2.94 -1.93 -34.93
CA LEU A 5 -3.15 -2.12 -33.48
C LEU A 5 -1.82 -2.07 -32.72
N ARG A 6 -0.80 -2.77 -33.22
CA ARG A 6 0.56 -2.75 -32.67
C ARG A 6 1.12 -1.33 -32.59
N ASP A 7 1.05 -0.59 -33.69
CA ASP A 7 1.63 0.75 -33.79
C ASP A 7 0.84 1.74 -32.92
N SER A 8 -0.48 1.57 -32.84
CA SER A 8 -1.34 2.34 -31.93
C SER A 8 -1.00 2.07 -30.47
N TYR A 9 -0.78 0.80 -30.09
CA TYR A 9 -0.37 0.42 -28.74
C TYR A 9 0.99 1.03 -28.37
N GLN A 10 2.00 0.87 -29.24
CA GLN A 10 3.34 1.42 -29.01
C GLN A 10 3.31 2.94 -28.83
N LYS A 11 2.51 3.64 -29.64
CA LYS A 11 2.34 5.09 -29.55
C LYS A 11 1.55 5.51 -28.31
N PHE A 12 0.52 4.76 -27.94
CA PHE A 12 -0.33 5.08 -26.80
C PHE A 12 0.44 4.99 -25.47
N PHE A 13 1.21 3.90 -25.30
CA PHE A 13 1.98 3.62 -24.08
C PHE A 13 3.43 4.14 -24.12
N SER A 14 3.79 4.93 -25.14
CA SER A 14 5.14 5.48 -25.33
C SER A 14 6.25 4.43 -25.21
N LEU A 15 6.07 3.24 -25.79
CA LEU A 15 7.02 2.13 -25.65
C LEU A 15 8.41 2.43 -26.25
N SER A 16 8.47 3.37 -27.19
CA SER A 16 9.73 3.84 -27.76
C SER A 16 10.69 4.44 -26.71
N GLU A 17 10.21 4.81 -25.52
CA GLU A 17 11.04 5.37 -24.45
C GLU A 17 11.93 4.32 -23.76
N PHE A 18 11.56 3.03 -23.79
CA PHE A 18 12.39 1.96 -23.23
C PHE A 18 13.63 1.65 -24.09
N LEU A 19 13.59 1.96 -25.38
CA LEU A 19 14.70 1.64 -26.29
C LEU A 19 15.96 2.50 -26.02
N PRO A 20 15.87 3.85 -25.91
CA PRO A 20 17.04 4.68 -25.68
C PRO A 20 17.41 4.83 -24.19
N SER A 21 16.47 4.67 -23.26
CA SER A 21 16.73 4.91 -21.82
C SER A 21 17.12 3.61 -21.11
N GLU A 22 18.36 3.52 -20.65
CA GLU A 22 18.80 2.46 -19.74
C GLU A 22 18.06 2.51 -18.41
N ASN A 23 17.85 3.71 -17.84
CA ASN A 23 17.12 3.89 -16.58
C ASN A 23 15.70 3.36 -16.67
N ALA A 24 14.97 3.65 -17.76
CA ALA A 24 13.61 3.14 -17.95
C ALA A 24 13.57 1.61 -18.01
N ARG A 25 14.58 0.97 -18.62
CA ARG A 25 14.72 -0.49 -18.66
C ARG A 25 15.02 -1.06 -17.27
N ILE A 26 15.96 -0.46 -16.54
CA ILE A 26 16.28 -0.85 -15.15
C ILE A 26 15.03 -0.75 -14.27
N LEU A 27 14.28 0.36 -14.35
CA LEU A 27 13.04 0.53 -13.59
C LEU A 27 11.99 -0.51 -13.95
N PHE A 28 11.86 -0.86 -15.24
CA PHE A 28 10.97 -1.93 -15.67
C PHE A 28 11.37 -3.27 -15.05
N PHE A 29 12.66 -3.61 -15.05
CA PHE A 29 13.14 -4.83 -14.41
C PHE A 29 12.92 -4.83 -12.89
N ILE A 30 13.18 -3.71 -12.21
CA ILE A 30 12.93 -3.56 -10.77
C ILE A 30 11.44 -3.74 -10.46
N ALA A 31 10.57 -3.05 -11.20
CA ALA A 31 9.12 -3.14 -11.02
C ALA A 31 8.62 -4.58 -11.28
N LEU A 32 9.05 -5.22 -12.36
CA LEU A 32 8.67 -6.59 -12.65
C LEU A 32 9.19 -7.58 -11.59
N ALA A 33 10.45 -7.43 -11.16
CA ALA A 33 11.02 -8.29 -10.12
C ALA A 33 10.30 -8.11 -8.77
N TYR A 34 9.96 -6.87 -8.41
CA TYR A 34 9.19 -6.61 -7.20
C TYR A 34 7.74 -7.11 -7.32
N GLN A 35 7.12 -7.02 -8.50
CA GLN A 35 5.82 -7.63 -8.75
C GLN A 35 5.89 -9.15 -8.54
N MET A 36 6.93 -9.82 -9.04
CA MET A 36 7.12 -11.27 -8.80
C MET A 36 7.31 -11.58 -7.32
N PHE A 37 8.03 -10.72 -6.58
CA PHE A 37 8.20 -10.84 -5.13
C PHE A 37 6.86 -10.70 -4.38
N LEU A 38 6.12 -9.62 -4.63
CA LEU A 38 4.78 -9.41 -4.07
C LEU A 38 3.84 -10.56 -4.43
N PHE A 39 3.89 -11.02 -5.67
CA PHE A 39 3.06 -12.12 -6.11
C PHE A 39 3.34 -13.39 -5.31
N ALA A 40 4.60 -13.66 -4.98
CA ALA A 40 4.97 -14.79 -4.13
C ALA A 40 4.42 -14.68 -2.70
N THR A 41 4.20 -13.46 -2.17
CA THR A 41 3.58 -13.27 -0.85
C THR A 41 2.06 -13.42 -0.90
N PHE A 42 1.40 -13.05 -2.00
CA PHE A 42 -0.05 -13.18 -2.17
C PHE A 42 -0.55 -14.57 -2.57
N VAL A 43 0.30 -15.42 -3.15
CA VAL A 43 -0.16 -16.72 -3.68
C VAL A 43 -0.79 -17.63 -2.61
N GLY A 44 -0.41 -17.45 -1.34
CA GLY A 44 -0.93 -18.21 -0.21
C GLY A 44 -2.00 -17.50 0.62
N ASP A 45 -2.35 -16.26 0.28
CA ASP A 45 -3.30 -15.46 1.04
C ASP A 45 -4.75 -15.94 0.81
N ASP A 46 -5.54 -16.05 1.88
CA ASP A 46 -6.93 -16.48 1.85
C ASP A 46 -7.92 -15.31 1.80
N ALA A 47 -7.50 -14.07 2.06
CA ALA A 47 -8.38 -12.91 2.26
C ALA A 47 -9.31 -12.59 1.07
N GLY A 48 -8.98 -13.05 -0.15
CA GLY A 48 -9.76 -12.87 -1.38
C GLY A 48 -10.41 -14.14 -1.92
N THR A 49 -10.66 -15.15 -1.08
CA THR A 49 -11.19 -16.45 -1.49
C THR A 49 -12.64 -16.66 -1.06
N VAL A 50 -13.38 -17.51 -1.79
CA VAL A 50 -14.75 -17.93 -1.45
C VAL A 50 -14.82 -18.46 -0.02
N GLN A 51 -13.77 -19.14 0.44
CA GLN A 51 -13.69 -19.64 1.80
C GLN A 51 -13.65 -18.53 2.83
N ALA A 52 -12.85 -17.48 2.60
CA ALA A 52 -12.82 -16.34 3.51
C ALA A 52 -14.17 -15.64 3.62
N TYR A 53 -14.91 -15.58 2.51
CA TYR A 53 -16.31 -15.12 2.51
C TYR A 53 -17.21 -16.03 3.34
N GLN A 54 -17.17 -17.34 3.10
CA GLN A 54 -17.99 -18.33 3.81
C GLN A 54 -17.69 -18.40 5.31
N SER A 55 -16.45 -18.18 5.72
CA SER A 55 -16.04 -18.17 7.13
C SER A 55 -16.12 -16.79 7.79
N ASN A 56 -16.57 -15.76 7.07
CA ASN A 56 -16.63 -14.36 7.55
C ASN A 56 -15.30 -13.81 8.08
N VAL A 57 -14.17 -14.22 7.48
CA VAL A 57 -12.82 -13.70 7.80
C VAL A 57 -12.28 -12.76 6.71
N TYR A 58 -13.14 -12.31 5.80
CA TYR A 58 -12.80 -11.36 4.76
C TYR A 58 -13.04 -9.92 5.24
N THR A 59 -12.25 -8.99 4.70
CA THR A 59 -12.45 -7.55 4.94
C THR A 59 -12.45 -6.80 3.62
N CYS A 60 -13.58 -6.15 3.34
CA CYS A 60 -13.73 -5.34 2.15
C CYS A 60 -13.17 -3.93 2.32
N TRP A 61 -12.93 -3.27 1.20
CA TRP A 61 -12.69 -1.83 1.20
C TRP A 61 -13.92 -1.08 1.73
N PRO A 62 -13.74 0.00 2.52
CA PRO A 62 -14.84 0.77 3.07
C PRO A 62 -15.80 1.34 2.02
N PHE A 63 -15.30 1.67 0.83
CA PHE A 63 -16.13 2.19 -0.28
C PHE A 63 -16.80 1.08 -1.09
N PHE A 64 -16.45 -0.18 -0.83
CA PHE A 64 -16.96 -1.32 -1.55
C PHE A 64 -17.16 -2.51 -0.61
N GLN A 65 -18.07 -2.35 0.36
CA GLN A 65 -18.34 -3.34 1.43
C GLN A 65 -18.98 -4.65 0.94
N GLN A 66 -19.27 -4.78 -0.35
CA GLN A 66 -19.84 -5.98 -1.00
C GLN A 66 -18.78 -6.81 -1.75
N CYS A 67 -17.49 -6.57 -1.53
CA CYS A 67 -16.41 -7.27 -2.23
C CYS A 67 -16.49 -8.81 -2.14
N GLY A 68 -17.01 -9.34 -1.02
CA GLY A 68 -17.14 -10.79 -0.80
C GLY A 68 -18.04 -11.49 -1.84
N GLU A 69 -19.04 -10.79 -2.38
CA GLU A 69 -19.92 -11.29 -3.45
C GLU A 69 -19.17 -11.48 -4.78
N TRP A 70 -18.00 -10.86 -4.91
CA TRP A 70 -17.15 -10.92 -6.11
C TRP A 70 -16.04 -11.97 -5.98
N TYR A 71 -16.00 -12.71 -4.86
CA TYR A 71 -15.00 -13.75 -4.67
C TYR A 71 -15.34 -14.98 -5.49
N PHE A 72 -14.40 -15.39 -6.34
CA PHE A 72 -14.57 -16.56 -7.22
C PHE A 72 -13.40 -17.56 -7.11
N LEU A 73 -12.36 -17.21 -6.34
CA LEU A 73 -11.18 -18.06 -6.16
C LEU A 73 -11.35 -18.97 -4.95
N ASN A 74 -11.01 -20.24 -5.13
CA ASN A 74 -11.03 -21.27 -4.09
C ASN A 74 -9.59 -21.65 -3.69
N LEU A 75 -9.39 -21.81 -2.38
CA LEU A 75 -8.18 -22.40 -1.79
C LEU A 75 -7.99 -23.84 -2.28
N LYS A 76 -6.73 -24.27 -2.38
CA LYS A 76 -6.32 -25.61 -2.86
C LYS A 76 -7.12 -26.78 -2.26
N GLN A 77 -7.50 -26.66 -0.99
CA GLN A 77 -8.24 -27.71 -0.27
C GLN A 77 -9.71 -27.84 -0.72
N TYR A 78 -10.29 -26.81 -1.35
CA TYR A 78 -11.66 -26.78 -1.87
C TYR A 78 -11.73 -26.67 -3.41
N GLY A 79 -10.61 -26.37 -4.06
CA GLY A 79 -10.50 -26.30 -5.52
C GLY A 79 -9.18 -25.70 -5.97
N TYR A 80 -8.84 -25.85 -7.26
CA TYR A 80 -7.55 -25.40 -7.79
C TYR A 80 -7.59 -24.00 -8.42
N SER A 81 -8.74 -23.31 -8.43
CA SER A 81 -8.90 -22.04 -9.17
C SER A 81 -7.89 -20.96 -8.77
N GLN A 82 -7.63 -20.73 -7.48
CA GLN A 82 -6.61 -19.77 -7.03
C GLN A 82 -5.21 -20.19 -7.47
N THR A 83 -4.82 -21.43 -7.17
CA THR A 83 -3.51 -21.97 -7.53
C THR A 83 -3.27 -21.96 -9.04
N ALA A 84 -4.29 -22.28 -9.84
CA ALA A 84 -4.21 -22.32 -11.30
C ALA A 84 -4.08 -20.90 -11.88
N LEU A 85 -4.93 -19.96 -11.46
CA LEU A 85 -4.82 -18.56 -11.88
C LEU A 85 -3.46 -18.00 -11.50
N TYR A 86 -3.01 -18.24 -10.27
CA TYR A 86 -1.77 -17.68 -9.80
C TYR A 86 -0.53 -18.32 -10.42
N GLY A 87 -0.55 -19.64 -10.64
CA GLY A 87 0.47 -20.31 -11.44
C GLY A 87 0.55 -19.76 -12.86
N PHE A 88 -0.58 -19.50 -13.50
CA PHE A 88 -0.64 -18.87 -14.82
C PHE A 88 -0.07 -17.45 -14.83
N LEU A 89 -0.46 -16.60 -13.87
CA LEU A 89 0.07 -15.23 -13.75
C LEU A 89 1.58 -15.23 -13.49
N PHE A 90 2.10 -16.16 -12.69
CA PHE A 90 3.54 -16.30 -12.45
C PHE A 90 4.30 -16.71 -13.74
N ILE A 91 3.73 -17.64 -14.53
CA ILE A 91 4.27 -18.00 -15.84
C ILE A 91 4.28 -16.76 -16.76
N LEU A 92 3.20 -15.98 -16.78
CA LEU A 92 3.13 -14.74 -17.55
C LEU A 92 4.23 -13.75 -17.12
N GLN A 93 4.41 -13.50 -15.82
CA GLN A 93 5.50 -12.63 -15.33
C GLN A 93 6.89 -13.14 -15.76
N THR A 94 7.11 -14.46 -15.72
CA THR A 94 8.36 -15.07 -16.22
C THR A 94 8.55 -14.84 -17.72
N VAL A 95 7.48 -14.96 -18.52
CA VAL A 95 7.51 -14.68 -19.96
C VAL A 95 7.75 -13.18 -20.21
N ALA A 96 7.17 -12.28 -19.41
CA ALA A 96 7.44 -10.84 -19.49
C ALA A 96 8.92 -10.54 -19.23
N LEU A 97 9.52 -11.18 -18.21
CA LEU A 97 10.94 -11.02 -17.89
C LEU A 97 11.81 -11.49 -19.04
N PHE A 98 11.55 -12.69 -19.57
CA PHE A 98 12.27 -13.23 -20.72
C PHE A 98 12.12 -12.34 -21.95
N ALA A 99 10.91 -11.84 -22.22
CA ALA A 99 10.64 -10.91 -23.31
C ALA A 99 11.44 -9.60 -23.14
N ALA A 100 11.50 -9.04 -21.93
CA ALA A 100 12.27 -7.84 -21.65
C ALA A 100 13.77 -8.06 -21.84
N ILE A 101 14.33 -9.17 -21.35
CA ILE A 101 15.74 -9.57 -21.55
C ILE A 101 16.06 -9.69 -23.05
N ARG A 102 15.13 -10.22 -23.84
CA ARG A 102 15.26 -10.34 -25.31
C ARG A 102 14.95 -9.05 -26.07
N GLY A 103 14.71 -7.93 -25.38
CA GLY A 103 14.36 -6.64 -25.99
C GLY A 103 12.99 -6.59 -26.67
N ARG A 104 12.11 -7.57 -26.41
CA ARG A 104 10.75 -7.64 -26.94
C ARG A 104 9.79 -6.82 -26.07
N TRP A 105 10.04 -5.51 -26.00
CA TRP A 105 9.36 -4.57 -25.09
C TRP A 105 7.83 -4.53 -25.24
N LEU A 106 7.30 -4.71 -26.44
CA LEU A 106 5.85 -4.78 -26.65
C LEU A 106 5.22 -5.96 -25.90
N ALA A 107 5.81 -7.15 -26.02
CA ALA A 107 5.32 -8.34 -25.35
C ALA A 107 5.53 -8.24 -23.83
N ALA A 108 6.72 -7.80 -23.40
CA ALA A 108 7.01 -7.59 -21.98
C ALA A 108 6.01 -6.63 -21.33
N HIS A 109 5.76 -5.48 -21.96
CA HIS A 109 4.83 -4.48 -21.46
C HIS A 109 3.37 -4.96 -21.50
N GLY A 110 2.94 -5.61 -22.58
CA GLY A 110 1.57 -6.12 -22.68
C GLY A 110 1.26 -7.16 -21.61
N ILE A 111 2.21 -8.04 -21.31
CA ILE A 111 2.06 -9.03 -20.25
C ILE A 111 2.13 -8.37 -18.87
N PHE A 112 3.06 -7.43 -18.66
CA PHE A 112 3.17 -6.67 -17.41
C PHE A 112 1.91 -5.87 -17.11
N LEU A 113 1.27 -5.28 -18.13
CA LEU A 113 -0.01 -4.60 -18.00
C LEU A 113 -1.11 -5.56 -17.52
N LEU A 114 -1.18 -6.77 -18.09
CA LEU A 114 -2.19 -7.76 -17.71
C LEU A 114 -2.01 -8.21 -16.25
N THR A 115 -0.77 -8.49 -15.83
CA THR A 115 -0.48 -8.91 -14.45
C THR A 115 -0.70 -7.76 -13.46
N TRP A 116 -0.34 -6.53 -13.86
CA TRP A 116 -0.61 -5.32 -13.08
C TRP A 116 -2.11 -5.04 -12.92
N LEU A 117 -2.93 -5.26 -13.94
CA LEU A 117 -4.39 -5.08 -13.84
C LEU A 117 -5.00 -6.05 -12.82
N TRP A 118 -4.52 -7.29 -12.79
CA TRP A 118 -4.93 -8.26 -11.77
C TRP A 118 -4.52 -7.80 -10.37
N GLU A 119 -3.26 -7.40 -10.18
CA GLU A 119 -2.76 -6.86 -8.90
C GLU A 119 -3.58 -5.65 -8.44
N ALA A 120 -3.84 -4.69 -9.34
CA ALA A 120 -4.64 -3.52 -9.06
C ALA A 120 -6.07 -3.89 -8.64
N PHE A 121 -6.70 -4.83 -9.35
CA PHE A 121 -8.04 -5.30 -9.03
C PHE A 121 -8.08 -6.02 -7.68
N PHE A 122 -7.12 -6.90 -7.41
CA PHE A 122 -7.04 -7.61 -6.14
C PHE A 122 -6.84 -6.65 -4.96
N LEU A 123 -5.88 -5.73 -5.08
CA LEU A 123 -5.52 -4.78 -4.04
C LEU A 123 -6.57 -3.68 -3.82
N LEU A 124 -7.22 -3.17 -4.87
CA LEU A 124 -8.11 -2.01 -4.76
C LEU A 124 -9.60 -2.37 -4.72
N VAL A 125 -9.97 -3.60 -5.06
CA VAL A 125 -11.38 -4.02 -5.14
C VAL A 125 -11.65 -5.22 -4.26
N LEU A 126 -10.87 -6.29 -4.40
CA LEU A 126 -11.23 -7.56 -3.75
C LEU A 126 -10.96 -7.58 -2.26
N SER A 127 -9.78 -7.17 -1.78
CA SER A 127 -9.51 -7.26 -0.33
C SER A 127 -8.75 -6.05 0.19
N TYR A 128 -9.19 -5.57 1.35
CA TYR A 128 -8.52 -4.50 2.10
C TYR A 128 -7.19 -4.97 2.71
N GLU A 129 -7.12 -6.24 3.07
CA GLU A 129 -5.98 -6.83 3.79
C GLU A 129 -4.93 -7.45 2.87
N ALA A 130 -5.31 -7.69 1.61
CA ALA A 130 -4.48 -8.23 0.56
C ALA A 130 -3.30 -7.34 0.15
N GLY A 131 -2.99 -6.25 0.86
CA GLY A 131 -1.85 -5.38 0.56
C GLY A 131 -0.74 -5.53 1.59
N GLU A 132 0.50 -5.50 1.15
CA GLU A 132 1.61 -5.21 2.06
C GLU A 132 1.82 -3.70 2.13
N ALA A 133 2.45 -3.23 3.21
CA ALA A 133 2.91 -1.86 3.25
C ALA A 133 3.78 -1.59 2.02
N TYR A 134 3.54 -0.45 1.36
CA TYR A 134 4.24 -0.07 0.13
C TYR A 134 3.90 -0.85 -1.15
N SER A 135 2.94 -1.79 -1.14
CA SER A 135 2.37 -2.33 -2.39
C SER A 135 1.80 -1.21 -3.27
N TYR A 136 1.30 -0.12 -2.66
CA TYR A 136 0.87 1.07 -3.39
C TYR A 136 2.03 1.78 -4.11
N LEU A 137 3.24 1.86 -3.54
CA LEU A 137 4.40 2.49 -4.18
C LEU A 137 4.77 1.73 -5.47
N HIS A 138 4.76 0.40 -5.40
CA HIS A 138 4.91 -0.45 -6.58
C HIS A 138 3.81 -0.18 -7.60
N LEU A 139 2.54 -0.20 -7.18
CA LEU A 139 1.41 0.01 -8.06
C LEU A 139 1.50 1.37 -8.80
N LEU A 140 1.89 2.43 -8.08
CA LEU A 140 2.10 3.79 -8.61
C LEU A 140 3.27 3.85 -9.60
N LEU A 141 4.42 3.29 -9.24
CA LEU A 141 5.59 3.26 -10.12
C LEU A 141 5.29 2.48 -11.39
N SER A 142 4.67 1.31 -11.26
CA SER A 142 4.28 0.46 -12.37
C SER A 142 3.24 1.15 -13.26
N ALA A 143 2.30 1.91 -12.69
CA ALA A 143 1.39 2.76 -13.46
C ALA A 143 2.14 3.83 -14.27
N VAL A 144 3.18 4.46 -13.70
CA VAL A 144 4.04 5.38 -14.47
C VAL A 144 4.74 4.64 -15.62
N LEU A 145 5.34 3.49 -15.36
CA LEU A 145 6.03 2.73 -16.40
C LEU A 145 5.08 2.25 -17.50
N LEU A 146 3.86 1.87 -17.15
CA LEU A 146 2.85 1.41 -18.08
C LEU A 146 2.26 2.56 -18.89
N PHE A 147 1.71 3.57 -18.23
CA PHE A 147 0.84 4.54 -18.86
C PHE A 147 1.51 5.88 -19.15
N ALA A 148 2.64 6.20 -18.50
CA ALA A 148 3.22 7.52 -18.63
C ALA A 148 4.02 7.73 -19.93
N ALA A 149 3.92 8.95 -20.46
CA ALA A 149 4.95 9.51 -21.32
C ALA A 149 6.03 10.15 -20.45
N CYS A 150 7.24 10.25 -20.99
CA CYS A 150 8.41 10.72 -20.28
C CYS A 150 8.63 9.95 -18.96
N LYS A 151 8.57 8.62 -19.02
CA LYS A 151 8.50 7.69 -17.88
C LYS A 151 9.55 7.98 -16.81
N GLU A 152 10.79 8.25 -17.21
CA GLU A 152 11.88 8.57 -16.29
C GLU A 152 11.66 9.88 -15.54
N TRP A 153 11.25 10.95 -16.23
CA TRP A 153 10.96 12.23 -15.58
C TRP A 153 9.78 12.10 -14.62
N THR A 154 8.71 11.43 -15.06
CA THR A 154 7.51 11.22 -14.27
C THR A 154 7.79 10.34 -13.05
N ALA A 155 8.61 9.30 -13.18
CA ALA A 155 9.00 8.45 -12.05
C ALA A 155 9.85 9.23 -11.03
N ARG A 156 10.79 10.07 -11.49
CA ARG A 156 11.54 10.98 -10.60
C ARG A 156 10.61 11.93 -9.84
N ALA A 157 9.69 12.58 -10.54
CA ALA A 157 8.73 13.50 -9.95
C ALA A 157 7.79 12.80 -8.95
N LEU A 158 7.31 11.60 -9.31
CA LEU A 158 6.48 10.77 -8.44
C LEU A 158 7.23 10.43 -7.15
N VAL A 159 8.48 9.94 -7.23
CA VAL A 159 9.25 9.59 -6.03
C VAL A 159 9.46 10.80 -5.12
N VAL A 160 9.82 11.96 -5.69
CA VAL A 160 9.97 13.21 -4.93
C VAL A 160 8.65 13.59 -4.25
N PHE A 161 7.54 13.53 -4.98
CA PHE A 161 6.22 13.84 -4.44
C PHE A 161 5.83 12.88 -3.30
N LEU A 162 6.06 11.57 -3.47
CA LEU A 162 5.75 10.57 -2.44
C LEU A 162 6.59 10.76 -1.17
N TYR A 163 7.84 11.20 -1.28
CA TYR A 163 8.64 11.56 -0.11
C TYR A 163 8.10 12.78 0.64
N VAL A 164 7.73 13.84 -0.08
CA VAL A 164 7.11 15.02 0.55
C VAL A 164 5.85 14.59 1.30
N LEU A 165 5.03 13.76 0.67
CA LEU A 165 3.77 13.27 1.23
C LEU A 165 3.98 12.31 2.41
N GLY A 166 5.00 11.45 2.32
CA GLY A 166 5.48 10.64 3.44
C GLY A 166 5.84 11.51 4.63
N GLY A 167 6.63 12.57 4.42
CA GLY A 167 7.03 13.49 5.49
C GLY A 167 5.87 14.26 6.10
N VAL A 168 4.87 14.66 5.30
CA VAL A 168 3.65 15.28 5.83
C VAL A 168 2.89 14.29 6.72
N THR A 169 2.76 13.05 6.28
CA THR A 169 2.06 11.99 7.04
C THR A 169 2.80 11.66 8.33
N GLU A 170 4.12 11.49 8.27
CA GLU A 170 4.96 11.21 9.45
C GLU A 170 4.98 12.39 10.42
N PHE A 171 5.05 13.63 9.93
CA PHE A 171 4.96 14.83 10.77
C PHE A 171 3.62 14.91 11.48
N TYR A 172 2.51 14.71 10.75
CA TYR A 172 1.18 14.71 11.35
C TYR A 172 1.07 13.65 12.46
N ARG A 173 1.57 12.44 12.21
CA ARG A 173 1.56 11.39 13.23
C ARG A 173 2.44 11.76 14.43
N ALA A 174 3.67 12.20 14.21
CA ALA A 174 4.61 12.50 15.28
C ALA A 174 4.19 13.68 16.18
N TYR A 175 3.52 14.70 15.64
CA TYR A 175 3.18 15.91 16.40
C TYR A 175 1.70 16.03 16.78
N ILE A 176 0.80 15.37 16.06
CA ILE A 176 -0.64 15.50 16.28
C ILE A 176 -1.25 14.26 16.93
N LEU A 177 -0.76 13.05 16.62
CA LEU A 177 -1.42 11.81 17.01
C LEU A 177 -0.64 11.00 18.06
N ASP A 178 0.57 10.57 17.69
CA ASP A 178 1.28 9.48 18.38
C ASP A 178 2.41 9.99 19.28
N GLY A 179 2.77 11.26 19.15
CA GLY A 179 3.98 11.80 19.76
C GLY A 179 5.27 11.37 19.06
N LEU A 180 6.40 11.92 19.52
CA LEU A 180 7.69 11.60 18.95
C LEU A 180 8.11 10.16 19.28
N PRO A 181 8.75 9.44 18.34
CA PRO A 181 9.39 8.16 18.62
C PRO A 181 10.32 8.27 19.84
N LYS A 182 10.17 7.36 20.80
CA LYS A 182 11.11 7.18 21.91
C LYS A 182 11.93 5.91 21.65
N ASP A 183 13.14 5.86 22.18
CA ASP A 183 13.99 4.66 22.19
C ASP A 183 14.29 4.08 20.81
N MET A 184 14.67 4.93 19.83
CA MET A 184 15.04 4.46 18.50
C MET A 184 16.27 3.55 18.55
N PRO A 185 16.21 2.32 18.00
CA PRO A 185 17.36 1.43 17.98
C PRO A 185 18.54 2.06 17.23
N LEU A 186 19.74 1.91 17.79
CA LEU A 186 21.02 2.41 17.25
C LEU A 186 21.18 3.94 17.23
N ILE A 187 20.18 4.71 17.66
CA ILE A 187 20.31 6.15 17.84
C ILE A 187 20.66 6.43 19.30
N PRO A 188 21.74 7.17 19.60
CA PRO A 188 22.10 7.51 20.97
C PRO A 188 20.98 8.30 21.67
N ALA A 189 20.82 8.06 22.97
CA ALA A 189 19.89 8.82 23.79
C ALA A 189 20.23 10.33 23.78
N GLY A 190 19.23 11.17 23.55
CA GLY A 190 19.35 12.64 23.53
C GLY A 190 19.53 13.26 22.15
N VAL A 191 19.69 12.47 21.07
CA VAL A 191 19.77 12.97 19.68
C VAL A 191 18.61 12.54 18.79
N GLU A 192 17.64 11.79 19.33
CA GLU A 192 16.48 11.27 18.59
C GLU A 192 15.67 12.41 17.98
N LEU A 193 15.46 13.49 18.74
CA LEU A 193 14.74 14.67 18.27
C LEU A 193 15.40 15.27 17.02
N TRP A 194 16.73 15.40 17.02
CA TRP A 194 17.49 15.90 15.87
C TRP A 194 17.41 14.95 14.69
N PHE A 195 17.44 13.63 14.93
CA PHE A 195 17.30 12.64 13.89
C PHE A 195 15.92 12.69 13.23
N VAL A 196 14.85 12.76 14.02
CA VAL A 196 13.46 12.89 13.54
C VAL A 196 13.28 14.18 12.73
N HIS A 197 13.69 15.33 13.27
CA HIS A 197 13.60 16.60 12.54
C HIS A 197 14.47 16.61 11.27
N GLY A 198 15.66 15.99 11.33
CA GLY A 198 16.54 15.81 10.19
C GLY A 198 15.88 14.98 9.10
N ALA A 199 15.18 13.90 9.46
CA ALA A 199 14.41 13.08 8.53
C ALA A 199 13.27 13.91 7.88
N PHE A 200 12.53 14.71 8.64
CA PHE A 200 11.51 15.61 8.08
C PHE A 200 12.10 16.65 7.12
N ALA A 201 13.19 17.30 7.52
CA ALA A 201 13.87 18.26 6.66
C ALA A 201 14.40 17.60 5.37
N LEU A 202 14.91 16.37 5.46
CA LEU A 202 15.35 15.60 4.31
C LEU A 202 14.17 15.26 3.38
N GLN A 203 13.04 14.82 3.91
CA GLN A 203 11.87 14.44 3.11
C GLN A 203 11.11 15.65 2.52
N TRP A 204 11.14 16.82 3.16
CA TRP A 204 10.46 18.02 2.67
C TRP A 204 11.32 18.94 1.80
N ILE A 205 12.59 19.11 2.18
CA ILE A 205 13.52 20.05 1.53
C ILE A 205 14.58 19.27 0.77
N GLY A 206 15.24 18.32 1.44
CA GLY A 206 16.33 17.53 0.86
C GLY A 206 15.92 16.82 -0.42
N VAL A 207 14.73 16.22 -0.46
CA VAL A 207 14.22 15.46 -1.61
C VAL A 207 14.23 16.24 -2.92
N TRP A 208 14.01 17.56 -2.90
CA TRP A 208 14.01 18.37 -4.12
C TRP A 208 15.39 18.45 -4.78
N TYR A 209 16.45 18.32 -3.99
CA TYR A 209 17.82 18.25 -4.51
C TYR A 209 18.09 16.95 -5.27
N LEU A 210 17.24 15.92 -5.15
CA LEU A 210 17.29 14.75 -6.05
C LEU A 210 17.00 15.14 -7.51
N LEU A 211 16.28 16.24 -7.75
CA LEU A 211 16.02 16.79 -9.08
C LEU A 211 17.08 17.81 -9.53
N SER A 212 18.13 18.03 -8.73
CA SER A 212 19.17 19.00 -9.05
C SER A 212 19.93 18.63 -10.33
N LYS A 213 20.29 19.66 -11.10
CA LYS A 213 21.19 19.53 -12.25
C LYS A 213 22.64 19.31 -11.82
N ASP A 214 23.04 19.77 -10.63
CA ASP A 214 24.39 19.54 -10.10
C ASP A 214 24.43 18.14 -9.47
N ALA A 215 25.23 17.26 -10.08
CA ALA A 215 25.40 15.88 -9.67
C ALA A 215 25.91 15.75 -8.22
N ARG A 216 26.66 16.73 -7.69
CA ARG A 216 27.17 16.68 -6.32
C ARG A 216 26.05 16.76 -5.30
N TYR A 217 25.14 17.73 -5.44
CA TYR A 217 23.98 17.83 -4.55
C TYR A 217 23.06 16.61 -4.69
N ARG A 218 22.81 16.18 -5.93
CA ARG A 218 21.94 15.03 -6.21
C ARG A 218 22.49 13.74 -5.60
N ARG A 219 23.77 13.41 -5.84
CA ARG A 219 24.42 12.21 -5.30
C ARG A 219 24.59 12.28 -3.79
N GLY A 220 24.92 13.45 -3.24
CA GLY A 220 25.01 13.66 -1.79
C GLY A 220 23.70 13.33 -1.10
N VAL A 221 22.59 13.93 -1.55
CA VAL A 221 21.26 13.66 -1.00
C VAL A 221 20.82 12.22 -1.24
N LEU A 222 21.05 11.68 -2.44
CA LEU A 222 20.75 10.28 -2.75
C LEU A 222 21.43 9.30 -1.79
N SER A 223 22.71 9.51 -1.47
CA SER A 223 23.43 8.68 -0.49
C SER A 223 22.81 8.75 0.89
N VAL A 224 22.35 9.94 1.33
CA VAL A 224 21.64 10.09 2.61
C VAL A 224 20.31 9.33 2.58
N PHE A 225 19.53 9.45 1.50
CA PHE A 225 18.27 8.69 1.36
C PHE A 225 18.51 7.17 1.38
N VAL A 226 19.49 6.67 0.62
CA VAL A 226 19.81 5.23 0.61
C VAL A 226 20.24 4.76 2.00
N ALA A 227 21.13 5.49 2.67
CA ALA A 227 21.56 5.16 4.03
C ALA A 227 20.38 5.16 5.02
N PHE A 228 19.48 6.14 4.94
CA PHE A 228 18.27 6.20 5.74
C PHE A 228 17.36 4.99 5.51
N HIS A 229 17.15 4.57 4.26
CA HIS A 229 16.30 3.41 3.95
C HIS A 229 16.93 2.08 4.36
N VAL A 230 18.26 1.95 4.27
CA VAL A 230 18.97 0.77 4.79
C VAL A 230 18.86 0.72 6.32
N TYR A 231 19.07 1.85 7.00
CA TYR A 231 18.84 1.96 8.44
C TYR A 231 17.41 1.58 8.81
N ALA A 232 16.41 2.17 8.15
CA ALA A 232 15.00 1.87 8.40
C ALA A 232 14.65 0.41 8.11
N GLY A 233 15.23 -0.19 7.06
CA GLY A 233 15.04 -1.60 6.72
C GLY A 233 15.60 -2.54 7.79
N VAL A 234 16.78 -2.24 8.34
CA VAL A 234 17.40 -3.02 9.43
C VAL A 234 16.64 -2.88 10.74
N VAL A 235 16.17 -1.67 11.05
CA VAL A 235 15.57 -1.36 12.37
C VAL A 235 14.09 -1.70 12.43
N PHE A 236 13.34 -1.51 11.34
CA PHE A 236 11.89 -1.67 11.32
C PHE A 236 11.40 -2.87 10.50
N GLU A 237 12.31 -3.75 10.06
CA GLU A 237 12.04 -4.98 9.30
C GLU A 237 11.14 -4.75 8.07
N GLN A 238 11.37 -3.66 7.35
CA GLN A 238 10.46 -3.26 6.29
C GLN A 238 10.91 -3.77 4.91
N TYR A 239 10.08 -4.61 4.30
CA TYR A 239 10.30 -5.20 2.97
C TYR A 239 10.39 -4.16 1.84
N TYR A 240 9.88 -2.93 2.04
CA TYR A 240 9.95 -1.85 1.04
C TYR A 240 11.39 -1.43 0.68
N MET A 241 12.37 -1.72 1.54
CA MET A 241 13.80 -1.60 1.24
C MET A 241 14.13 -2.27 -0.10
N LEU A 242 13.54 -3.44 -0.36
CA LEU A 242 13.75 -4.22 -1.58
C LEU A 242 13.28 -3.49 -2.85
N LEU A 243 12.32 -2.56 -2.70
CA LEU A 243 11.80 -1.74 -3.80
C LEU A 243 12.56 -0.42 -3.92
N ILE A 244 12.62 0.35 -2.83
CA ILE A 244 13.05 1.74 -2.87
C ILE A 244 14.58 1.88 -3.01
N VAL A 245 15.37 1.00 -2.39
CA VAL A 245 16.84 1.06 -2.45
C VAL A 245 17.34 0.82 -3.88
N PRO A 246 16.77 -0.10 -4.68
CA PRO A 246 17.11 -0.20 -6.10
C PRO A 246 16.58 0.96 -6.96
N ILE A 247 15.36 1.45 -6.69
CA ILE A 247 14.74 2.53 -7.48
C ILE A 247 15.53 3.83 -7.39
N LEU A 248 15.97 4.20 -6.19
CA LEU A 248 16.61 5.49 -5.94
C LEU A 248 17.86 5.71 -6.81
N PRO A 249 18.86 4.81 -6.84
CA PRO A 249 19.99 4.90 -7.76
C PRO A 249 19.55 4.82 -9.23
N ALA A 250 18.62 3.94 -9.58
CA ALA A 250 18.14 3.81 -10.96
C ALA A 250 17.55 5.12 -11.50
N LEU A 251 16.89 5.89 -10.63
CA LEU A 251 16.33 7.19 -10.99
C LEU A 251 17.36 8.31 -10.93
N PHE A 252 18.20 8.38 -9.90
CA PHE A 252 18.92 9.61 -9.56
C PHE A 252 20.45 9.50 -9.64
N TRP A 253 21.02 8.32 -9.85
CA TRP A 253 22.48 8.18 -9.92
C TRP A 253 23.04 8.75 -11.23
N PHE A 254 22.43 8.37 -12.36
CA PHE A 254 22.93 8.69 -13.70
C PHE A 254 22.55 10.12 -14.15
N ASP A 255 23.50 10.82 -14.79
CA ASP A 255 23.36 12.18 -15.34
C ASP A 255 22.61 12.18 -16.69
N VAL A 256 21.46 11.50 -16.76
CA VAL A 256 20.64 11.49 -17.98
C VAL A 256 19.60 12.63 -17.88
N PRO A 257 19.66 13.64 -18.76
CA PRO A 257 18.63 14.66 -18.82
C PRO A 257 17.32 14.01 -19.26
N ALA A 258 16.39 13.85 -18.31
CA ALA A 258 15.08 13.31 -18.61
C ALA A 258 14.30 14.32 -19.47
N LYS A 259 13.82 13.87 -20.62
CA LYS A 259 13.02 14.69 -21.53
C LYS A 259 11.73 15.10 -20.80
N LYS A 260 11.48 16.41 -20.71
CA LYS A 260 10.23 16.93 -20.12
C LYS A 260 9.06 16.67 -21.08
N PRO A 261 7.85 16.39 -20.54
CA PRO A 261 6.65 16.21 -21.36
C PRO A 261 6.30 17.49 -22.13
N SER A 262 5.85 17.35 -23.38
CA SER A 262 5.22 18.44 -24.13
C SER A 262 3.75 18.60 -23.74
N GLY A 263 3.13 19.76 -24.02
CA GLY A 263 1.81 20.16 -23.51
C GLY A 263 0.69 19.14 -23.66
N THR A 264 0.68 18.34 -24.73
CA THR A 264 -0.34 17.30 -24.97
C THR A 264 -0.23 16.10 -24.03
N TYR A 265 0.98 15.79 -23.53
CA TYR A 265 1.23 14.69 -22.60
C TYR A 265 1.03 15.09 -21.13
N ILE A 266 1.07 16.40 -20.84
CA ILE A 266 0.83 16.95 -19.50
C ILE A 266 -0.57 16.57 -19.01
N TRP A 267 -1.60 16.56 -19.86
CA TRP A 267 -2.96 16.19 -19.45
C TRP A 267 -3.10 14.69 -19.12
N ARG A 268 -2.41 13.81 -19.85
CA ARG A 268 -2.38 12.37 -19.52
C ARG A 268 -1.67 12.14 -18.18
N MET A 269 -0.57 12.86 -17.95
CA MET A 269 0.14 12.89 -16.67
C MET A 269 -0.73 13.47 -15.57
N ALA A 270 -1.45 14.55 -15.84
CA ALA A 270 -2.35 15.15 -14.87
C ALA A 270 -3.48 14.21 -14.51
N ILE A 271 -4.04 13.42 -15.45
CA ILE A 271 -5.10 12.44 -15.15
C ILE A 271 -4.56 11.26 -14.34
N ILE A 272 -3.39 10.72 -14.70
CA ILE A 272 -2.76 9.63 -13.93
C ILE A 272 -2.38 10.16 -12.55
N CYS A 273 -1.64 11.27 -12.47
CA CYS A 273 -1.28 11.89 -11.20
C CYS A 273 -2.52 12.31 -10.40
N LEU A 274 -3.59 12.81 -11.00
CA LEU A 274 -4.83 13.16 -10.30
C LEU A 274 -5.56 11.91 -9.81
N GLY A 275 -5.68 10.85 -10.61
CA GLY A 275 -6.29 9.59 -10.17
C GLY A 275 -5.50 8.96 -9.03
N LEU A 276 -4.16 8.99 -9.12
CA LEU A 276 -3.26 8.47 -8.10
C LEU A 276 -3.19 9.38 -6.86
N LEU A 277 -3.26 10.70 -7.02
CA LEU A 277 -3.29 11.69 -5.95
C LEU A 277 -4.68 11.73 -5.31
N MET A 278 -5.75 11.42 -6.02
CA MET A 278 -7.07 11.16 -5.45
C MET A 278 -7.07 9.85 -4.69
N MET A 279 -6.43 8.79 -5.18
CA MET A 279 -6.27 7.52 -4.44
C MET A 279 -5.44 7.73 -3.16
N HIS A 280 -4.40 8.56 -3.24
CA HIS A 280 -3.54 8.86 -2.08
C HIS A 280 -4.14 9.89 -1.12
N ALA A 281 -4.77 10.94 -1.63
CA ALA A 281 -5.58 11.86 -0.84
C ALA A 281 -6.76 11.10 -0.22
N TRP A 282 -7.30 10.08 -0.88
CA TRP A 282 -8.31 9.19 -0.32
C TRP A 282 -7.75 8.39 0.86
N ILE A 283 -6.51 7.88 0.78
CA ILE A 283 -5.80 7.29 1.92
C ILE A 283 -5.58 8.32 3.05
N ILE A 284 -5.23 9.57 2.73
CA ILE A 284 -5.00 10.65 3.72
C ILE A 284 -6.30 11.19 4.34
N PHE A 285 -7.37 11.34 3.56
CA PHE A 285 -8.69 11.73 4.05
C PHE A 285 -9.32 10.59 4.87
N ALA A 286 -9.09 9.33 4.48
CA ALA A 286 -9.39 8.18 5.33
C ALA A 286 -8.61 8.28 6.65
N LEU A 287 -7.30 8.58 6.64
CA LEU A 287 -6.49 8.81 7.85
C LEU A 287 -7.03 9.97 8.73
N HIS A 288 -7.74 10.94 8.15
CA HIS A 288 -8.41 12.03 8.90
C HIS A 288 -9.70 11.57 9.60
N SER A 289 -10.35 10.51 9.11
CA SER A 289 -11.39 9.82 9.87
C SER A 289 -10.71 9.02 10.99
N ARG A 290 -11.03 9.33 12.25
CA ARG A 290 -10.45 8.65 13.45
C ARG A 290 -10.53 7.12 13.39
N SER A 291 -11.50 6.63 12.64
CA SER A 291 -11.73 5.23 12.23
C SER A 291 -10.56 4.55 11.52
N PHE A 292 -9.86 5.30 10.68
CA PHE A 292 -8.74 4.82 9.86
C PHE A 292 -7.39 5.25 10.41
N THR A 293 -7.37 6.13 11.41
CA THR A 293 -6.12 6.60 12.02
C THR A 293 -5.46 5.51 12.88
N PHE A 294 -6.26 4.58 13.42
CA PHE A 294 -5.78 3.45 14.20
C PHE A 294 -5.57 2.16 13.38
N ALA A 295 -6.23 2.07 12.22
CA ALA A 295 -6.03 1.02 11.25
C ALA A 295 -4.92 1.44 10.29
N ARG A 296 -3.80 0.72 10.24
CA ARG A 296 -2.84 0.89 9.14
C ARG A 296 -3.64 0.78 7.82
N PRO A 297 -3.73 1.82 6.97
CA PRO A 297 -4.05 1.55 5.59
C PRO A 297 -2.88 0.70 5.10
N HIS A 298 -3.16 -0.51 4.60
CA HIS A 298 -2.15 -1.32 3.91
C HIS A 298 -1.48 -0.53 2.76
N LEU A 299 -2.04 0.64 2.39
CA LEU A 299 -1.58 1.57 1.35
C LEU A 299 -0.86 2.85 1.85
N GLY A 300 -0.41 2.97 3.10
CA GLY A 300 0.26 4.18 3.63
C GLY A 300 1.77 4.32 3.31
N ILE A 301 2.29 5.56 3.21
CA ILE A 301 3.73 5.87 2.94
C ILE A 301 4.62 5.93 4.19
N ALA A 302 4.04 6.07 5.38
CA ALA A 302 4.82 6.35 6.59
C ALA A 302 5.83 5.23 6.89
N THR A 303 7.10 5.61 7.12
CA THR A 303 8.25 4.72 7.38
C THR A 303 8.42 4.36 8.85
N TYR A 304 7.75 5.05 9.76
CA TYR A 304 7.78 4.76 11.19
C TYR A 304 6.37 4.55 11.74
N PHE A 305 6.19 3.48 12.51
CA PHE A 305 4.99 3.23 13.30
C PHE A 305 5.38 2.84 14.72
N PRO A 306 4.87 3.52 15.75
CA PRO A 306 5.06 3.06 17.11
C PRO A 306 4.45 1.66 17.28
N ALA A 307 5.02 0.86 18.18
CA ALA A 307 4.45 -0.44 18.52
C ALA A 307 2.99 -0.26 18.97
N THR A 308 2.07 -0.92 18.27
CA THR A 308 0.66 -0.94 18.62
C THR A 308 0.29 -2.26 19.28
N SER A 309 -0.38 -2.15 20.42
CA SER A 309 -1.03 -3.29 21.08
C SER A 309 -2.52 -3.03 21.13
N GLY A 310 -3.31 -4.10 21.04
CA GLY A 310 -4.76 -3.98 21.03
C GLY A 310 -5.43 -5.18 21.66
N VAL A 311 -6.55 -4.94 22.32
CA VAL A 311 -7.42 -5.97 22.89
C VAL A 311 -8.83 -5.69 22.41
N SER A 312 -9.40 -6.64 21.67
CA SER A 312 -10.81 -6.63 21.27
C SER A 312 -11.57 -7.67 22.07
N LEU A 313 -12.68 -7.25 22.66
CA LEU A 313 -13.63 -8.13 23.32
C LEU A 313 -15.00 -7.92 22.69
N ALA A 314 -15.58 -8.98 22.15
CA ALA A 314 -16.95 -8.96 21.67
C ALA A 314 -17.78 -10.05 22.34
N THR A 315 -18.97 -9.70 22.82
CA THR A 315 -19.95 -10.66 23.35
C THR A 315 -21.12 -10.70 22.40
N VAL A 316 -21.27 -11.81 21.70
CA VAL A 316 -22.36 -12.10 20.78
C VAL A 316 -23.50 -12.74 21.56
N ARG A 317 -24.68 -12.13 21.54
CA ARG A 317 -25.90 -12.71 22.09
C ARG A 317 -26.82 -13.14 20.97
N TYR A 318 -27.19 -14.42 20.97
CA TYR A 318 -28.09 -15.00 19.99
C TYR A 318 -29.55 -14.83 20.43
N GLU A 319 -30.49 -14.96 19.49
CA GLU A 319 -31.93 -14.87 19.80
C GLU A 319 -32.41 -16.00 20.72
N ASP A 320 -31.74 -17.15 20.70
CA ASP A 320 -32.01 -18.28 21.61
C ASP A 320 -31.52 -18.06 23.05
N GLY A 321 -30.92 -16.90 23.33
CA GLY A 321 -30.39 -16.52 24.64
C GLY A 321 -28.99 -17.08 24.93
N THR A 322 -28.39 -17.84 24.02
CA THR A 322 -27.00 -18.27 24.15
C THR A 322 -26.03 -17.12 23.91
N GLU A 323 -24.84 -17.22 24.49
CA GLU A 323 -23.80 -16.21 24.36
C GLU A 323 -22.48 -16.83 23.88
N LYS A 324 -21.78 -16.09 23.03
CA LYS A 324 -20.41 -16.42 22.60
C LYS A 324 -19.52 -15.21 22.78
N VAL A 325 -18.41 -15.41 23.50
CA VAL A 325 -17.39 -14.37 23.66
C VAL A 325 -16.27 -14.59 22.64
N ILE A 326 -15.99 -13.55 21.86
CA ILE A 326 -14.89 -13.51 20.90
C ILE A 326 -13.82 -12.57 21.44
N LYS A 327 -12.64 -13.10 21.73
CA LYS A 327 -11.48 -12.34 22.23
C LYS A 327 -10.40 -12.27 21.15
N GLY A 328 -9.87 -11.08 20.93
CA GLY A 328 -8.68 -10.83 20.13
C GLY A 328 -7.68 -10.06 20.97
N ALA A 329 -6.42 -10.50 20.98
CA ALA A 329 -5.33 -9.76 21.58
C ALA A 329 -4.16 -9.76 20.61
N TRP A 330 -3.57 -8.58 20.43
CA TRP A 330 -2.49 -8.36 19.49
C TRP A 330 -1.40 -7.53 20.16
N GLN A 331 -0.16 -7.96 19.97
CA GLN A 331 1.01 -7.28 20.48
C GLN A 331 1.99 -7.08 19.33
N ASN A 332 2.62 -5.89 19.30
CA ASN A 332 3.73 -5.55 18.42
C ASN A 332 3.50 -5.92 16.94
N ARG A 333 2.28 -5.74 16.43
CA ARG A 333 1.98 -5.99 15.01
C ARG A 333 1.22 -4.82 14.38
N PRO A 334 1.84 -4.10 13.42
CA PRO A 334 1.30 -2.85 12.91
C PRO A 334 -0.05 -2.94 12.17
N CYS A 335 -0.52 -4.14 11.76
CA CYS A 335 -1.76 -4.29 10.98
C CYS A 335 -2.97 -4.87 11.75
N ARG A 336 -2.81 -5.40 12.96
CA ARG A 336 -3.87 -6.27 13.55
C ARG A 336 -4.85 -5.55 14.48
N CYS A 337 -4.63 -4.27 14.75
CA CYS A 337 -5.45 -3.48 15.67
C CYS A 337 -6.36 -2.48 14.93
N SER A 338 -6.84 -2.83 13.74
CA SER A 338 -7.69 -1.99 12.90
C SER A 338 -9.15 -1.98 13.42
N PRO A 339 -9.68 -0.82 13.88
CA PRO A 339 -11.10 -0.72 14.25
C PRO A 339 -12.04 -1.09 13.12
N TYR A 340 -11.73 -0.63 11.89
CA TYR A 340 -12.55 -0.89 10.71
C TYR A 340 -12.62 -2.38 10.38
N THR A 341 -11.46 -3.05 10.29
CA THR A 341 -11.38 -4.49 10.02
C THR A 341 -12.23 -5.26 11.03
N ARG A 342 -12.03 -4.95 12.32
CA ARG A 342 -12.72 -5.68 13.38
C ARG A 342 -14.23 -5.42 13.39
N TRP A 343 -14.64 -4.18 13.16
CA TRP A 343 -16.04 -3.84 12.97
C TRP A 343 -16.65 -4.59 11.78
N PHE A 344 -15.94 -4.65 10.65
CA PHE A 344 -16.41 -5.31 9.43
C PHE A 344 -16.65 -6.81 9.66
N GLU A 345 -15.67 -7.51 10.23
CA GLU A 345 -15.78 -8.92 10.61
C GLU A 345 -16.97 -9.16 11.55
N LEU A 346 -17.12 -8.34 12.61
CA LEU A 346 -18.20 -8.49 13.58
C LEU A 346 -19.57 -8.16 12.96
N LYS A 347 -19.65 -7.14 12.10
CA LYS A 347 -20.90 -6.77 11.41
C LYS A 347 -21.32 -7.83 10.39
N ALA A 348 -20.38 -8.53 9.77
CA ALA A 348 -20.69 -9.67 8.89
C ALA A 348 -21.43 -10.79 9.64
N LEU A 349 -21.10 -11.02 10.92
CA LEU A 349 -21.80 -12.02 11.75
C LEU A 349 -23.29 -11.68 11.94
N CYS A 350 -23.66 -10.39 11.96
CA CYS A 350 -25.05 -9.95 12.14
C CYS A 350 -25.99 -10.42 11.01
N ARG A 351 -25.44 -10.89 9.88
CA ARG A 351 -26.20 -11.45 8.76
C ARG A 351 -26.17 -12.99 8.71
N GLY A 352 -25.44 -13.62 9.61
CA GLY A 352 -25.24 -15.06 9.64
C GLY A 352 -26.29 -15.81 10.44
N GLU A 353 -26.22 -17.14 10.38
CA GLU A 353 -26.96 -18.05 11.25
C GLU A 353 -26.04 -18.63 12.33
N PRO A 354 -26.53 -18.82 13.58
CA PRO A 354 -27.87 -18.50 14.08
C PRO A 354 -28.11 -16.98 14.25
N PRO A 355 -29.38 -16.52 14.25
CA PRO A 355 -29.70 -15.10 14.31
C PRO A 355 -29.16 -14.45 15.58
N ILE A 356 -28.51 -13.30 15.41
CA ILE A 356 -27.88 -12.54 16.47
C ILE A 356 -28.80 -11.41 16.90
N ARG A 357 -29.05 -11.31 18.21
CA ARG A 357 -29.82 -10.21 18.80
C ARG A 357 -28.98 -8.94 18.91
N GLU A 358 -27.78 -9.07 19.47
CA GLU A 358 -26.87 -7.95 19.69
C GLU A 358 -25.42 -8.43 19.84
N ILE A 359 -24.48 -7.57 19.46
CA ILE A 359 -23.05 -7.78 19.67
C ILE A 359 -22.52 -6.59 20.48
N PHE A 360 -22.19 -6.84 21.75
CA PHE A 360 -21.42 -5.87 22.54
C PHE A 360 -19.98 -5.93 22.09
N TRP A 361 -19.35 -4.79 21.87
CA TRP A 361 -17.95 -4.74 21.46
C TRP A 361 -17.20 -3.62 22.16
N SER A 362 -16.03 -3.99 22.69
CA SER A 362 -15.02 -3.03 23.11
C SER A 362 -13.70 -3.28 22.38
N LEU A 363 -12.99 -2.19 22.12
CA LEU A 363 -11.63 -2.20 21.61
C LEU A 363 -10.79 -1.26 22.45
N ASP A 364 -9.73 -1.80 23.05
CA ASP A 364 -8.73 -1.05 23.77
C ASP A 364 -7.43 -1.06 22.95
N LEU A 365 -6.79 0.10 22.77
CA LEU A 365 -5.58 0.30 21.98
C LEU A 365 -4.48 0.97 22.81
N SER A 366 -3.23 0.64 22.51
CA SER A 366 -2.03 1.22 23.09
C SER A 366 -1.05 1.56 21.97
N PHE A 367 -0.42 2.73 22.08
CA PHE A 367 0.62 3.21 21.18
C PHE A 367 1.94 3.35 21.96
N ALA A 368 3.06 2.98 21.35
CA ALA A 368 4.39 3.23 21.89
C ALA A 368 4.60 2.73 23.33
N HIS A 369 4.00 1.58 23.68
CA HIS A 369 4.05 0.98 25.02
C HIS A 369 3.33 1.76 26.12
N GLU A 370 2.48 2.73 25.78
CA GLU A 370 1.57 3.38 26.73
C GLU A 370 0.48 2.40 27.23
N PRO A 371 -0.23 2.71 28.34
CA PRO A 371 -1.36 1.90 28.79
C PRO A 371 -2.41 1.70 27.69
N LEU A 372 -3.17 0.61 27.78
CA LEU A 372 -4.33 0.41 26.89
C LEU A 372 -5.42 1.42 27.23
N HIS A 373 -5.87 2.15 26.22
CA HIS A 373 -6.98 3.09 26.30
C HIS A 373 -8.17 2.56 25.50
N ARG A 374 -9.36 2.66 26.08
CA ARG A 374 -10.58 2.26 25.38
C ARG A 374 -10.90 3.27 24.29
N VAL A 375 -10.93 2.79 23.05
CA VAL A 375 -11.29 3.61 21.88
C VAL A 375 -12.69 3.30 21.38
N ILE A 376 -13.23 2.13 21.68
CA ILE A 376 -14.59 1.73 21.25
C ILE A 376 -15.28 1.05 22.42
N GLU A 377 -16.53 1.45 22.63
CA GLU A 377 -17.48 0.78 23.52
C GLU A 377 -18.87 0.94 22.92
N THR A 378 -19.42 -0.16 22.40
CA THR A 378 -20.76 -0.17 21.80
C THR A 378 -21.59 -1.31 22.36
N ALA A 379 -22.87 -1.02 22.58
CA ALA A 379 -23.85 -2.02 22.99
C ALA A 379 -24.27 -2.95 21.84
N ASN A 380 -24.22 -2.46 20.59
CA ASN A 380 -24.66 -3.24 19.44
C ASN A 380 -23.90 -2.87 18.16
N VAL A 381 -22.96 -3.72 17.75
CA VAL A 381 -22.23 -3.59 16.47
C VAL A 381 -23.17 -3.65 15.27
N CYS A 382 -24.25 -4.43 15.33
CA CYS A 382 -25.16 -4.61 14.21
C CYS A 382 -25.90 -3.32 13.82
N ALA A 383 -26.03 -2.38 14.75
CA ALA A 383 -26.63 -1.07 14.53
C ALA A 383 -25.62 0.01 14.08
N LEU A 384 -24.31 -0.31 14.07
CA LEU A 384 -23.29 0.63 13.68
C LEU A 384 -23.14 0.68 12.17
N ASP A 385 -23.13 1.88 11.61
CA ASP A 385 -22.70 2.14 10.24
C ASP A 385 -21.30 2.75 10.20
N PHE A 386 -20.62 2.51 9.09
CA PHE A 386 -19.29 3.05 8.83
C PHE A 386 -19.36 4.05 7.69
N SER A 387 -18.91 5.27 7.96
CA SER A 387 -18.71 6.30 6.95
C SER A 387 -17.23 6.57 6.76
N ILE A 388 -16.80 6.63 5.50
CA ILE A 388 -15.41 6.96 5.13
C ILE A 388 -15.17 8.47 5.20
N PHE A 389 -16.21 9.25 4.92
CA PHE A 389 -16.12 10.69 4.73
C PHE A 389 -16.51 11.48 5.99
N GLN A 390 -16.95 10.80 7.03
CA GLN A 390 -17.43 11.40 8.26
C GLN A 390 -16.77 10.75 9.47
N THR A 391 -16.74 11.48 10.58
CA THR A 391 -16.35 10.91 11.87
C THR A 391 -17.34 9.82 12.24
N ASN A 392 -16.83 8.65 12.63
CA ASN A 392 -17.65 7.58 13.18
C ASN A 392 -17.75 7.79 14.69
N ASP A 393 -18.92 8.23 15.17
CA ASP A 393 -19.12 8.67 16.57
C ASP A 393 -18.87 7.57 17.61
N TRP A 394 -18.93 6.29 17.19
CA TRP A 394 -18.62 5.13 18.02
C TRP A 394 -17.13 4.87 18.24
N ILE A 395 -16.25 5.71 17.66
CA ILE A 395 -14.80 5.68 17.84
C ILE A 395 -14.37 6.91 18.63
N GLN A 396 -13.99 6.66 19.88
CA GLN A 396 -13.58 7.66 20.87
C GLN A 396 -12.18 8.23 20.53
N LYS A 397 -11.90 9.42 21.08
CA LYS A 397 -10.64 10.15 20.86
C LYS A 397 -9.49 9.59 21.68
#